data_AF-A0A8H9XHG3-F1
#
_entry.id   AF-A0A8H9XHG3-F1
#
_cell.length_a   1.000
_cell.length_b   1.000
_cell.length_c   1.000
_cell.angle_alpha   90.00
_cell.angle_beta   90.00
_cell.angle_gamma   90.00
#
_symmetry.space_group_name_H-M   'P 1'
#
loop_
_entity.id
_entity.type
_entity.pdbx_description
1 polymer ?
#
loop_
_entity_poly.entity_id
_entity_poly.type
_entity_poly.pdbx_seq_one_letter_code
_entity_poly.pdbx_strand_id
1 'polypeptide(L)' 'MIRLGWDVHSKCEACGLLFRVNLRLIARVKGADFSLWNRKERCKRLGCVGFVNFQGKAPDMSWHEVLSAPWPEDRS' A
#
# COMPACT_ATOMS: atom_id res chain seq x y z
N MET A 1 2.49 8.25 7.71
CA MET A 1 1.42 8.33 6.70
C MET A 1 0.14 8.95 7.23
N ILE A 2 -0.54 8.37 8.23
CA ILE A 2 -1.85 8.87 8.74
C ILE A 2 -1.80 10.35 9.17
N ARG A 3 -0.91 10.69 10.11
CA ARG A 3 -0.79 12.08 10.61
C ARG A 3 -0.29 13.07 9.56
N LEU A 4 0.40 12.56 8.55
CA LEU A 4 0.96 13.35 7.46
C LEU A 4 -0.05 13.51 6.30
N GLY A 5 -1.28 13.02 6.43
CA GLY A 5 -2.32 13.21 5.39
C GLY A 5 -2.10 12.43 4.10
N TRP A 6 -1.33 11.33 4.13
CA TRP A 6 -1.08 10.53 2.93
C TRP A 6 -2.34 9.80 2.46
N ASP A 7 -2.55 9.76 1.15
CA ASP A 7 -3.54 8.91 0.51
C ASP A 7 -2.86 7.69 -0.11
N VAL A 8 -3.40 6.49 0.14
CA VAL A 8 -2.75 5.24 -0.27
C VAL A 8 -3.75 4.34 -0.98
N HIS A 9 -3.33 3.78 -2.11
CA HIS A 9 -4.06 2.79 -2.87
C HIS A 9 -3.28 1.47 -2.91
N SER A 10 -3.99 0.35 -3.06
CA SER A 10 -3.39 -0.91 -3.50
C SER A 10 -3.80 -1.16 -4.94
N LYS A 11 -2.84 -1.43 -5.83
CA LYS A 11 -3.09 -1.71 -7.25
C LYS A 11 -2.52 -3.08 -7.62
N CYS A 12 -3.37 -3.95 -8.16
CA CYS A 12 -2.92 -5.26 -8.69
C CYS A 12 -2.13 -5.06 -9.97
N GLU A 13 -0.93 -5.64 -10.04
CA GLU A 13 -0.08 -5.60 -11.24
C GLU A 13 -0.64 -6.47 -12.37
N ALA A 14 -1.42 -7.51 -12.05
CA ALA A 14 -1.96 -8.44 -13.04
C ALA A 14 -3.33 -8.03 -13.60
N CYS A 15 -4.26 -7.64 -12.73
CA CYS A 15 -5.66 -7.38 -13.13
C CYS A 15 -6.10 -5.92 -12.97
N GLY A 16 -5.20 -5.03 -12.55
CA GLY A 16 -5.49 -3.59 -12.39
C GLY A 16 -6.47 -3.22 -11.27
N LEU A 17 -6.92 -4.19 -10.46
CA LEU A 17 -7.86 -3.90 -9.37
C LEU A 17 -7.24 -2.90 -8.40
N LEU A 18 -7.98 -1.81 -8.15
CA LEU A 18 -7.58 -0.69 -7.33
C LEU A 18 -8.49 -0.60 -6.11
N PHE A 19 -7.91 -0.53 -4.91
CA PHE A 19 -8.63 -0.23 -3.67
C PHE A 19 -7.99 0.95 -2.96
N ARG A 20 -8.83 1.72 -2.29
CA ARG A 20 -8.35 2.69 -1.30
C ARG A 20 -7.99 1.99 -0.01
N VAL A 21 -6.80 2.29 0.52
CA VAL A 21 -6.28 1.68 1.73
C VAL A 21 -6.75 2.48 2.94
N ASN A 22 -7.40 1.80 3.88
CA ASN A 22 -7.73 2.39 5.17
C ASN A 22 -6.54 2.27 6.13
N LEU A 23 -5.70 3.32 6.15
CA LEU A 23 -4.50 3.35 7.00
C LEU A 23 -4.81 3.23 8.49
N ARG A 24 -5.95 3.77 8.97
CA ARG A 24 -6.35 3.66 10.38
C ARG A 24 -6.68 2.23 10.77
N LEU A 25 -7.35 1.49 9.87
CA LEU A 25 -7.64 0.08 10.07
C LEU A 25 -6.35 -0.74 10.09
N ILE A 26 -5.41 -0.48 9.17
CA ILE A 26 -4.11 -1.15 9.17
C ILE A 26 -3.36 -0.91 10.47
N ALA A 27 -3.25 0.34 10.92
CA ALA A 27 -2.59 0.67 12.18
C ALA A 27 -3.25 -0.03 13.39
N ARG A 28 -4.59 -0.14 13.38
CA ARG A 28 -5.34 -0.85 14.43
C ARG A 28 -5.08 -2.36 14.44
N VAL A 29 -4.94 -2.99 13.29
CA VAL A 29 -4.82 -4.45 13.15
C VAL A 29 -3.36 -4.93 13.20
N LYS A 30 -2.43 -4.16 12.61
CA LYS A 30 -1.02 -4.53 12.44
C LYS A 30 -0.06 -3.75 13.33
N GLY A 31 -0.53 -2.72 14.02
CA GLY A 31 0.29 -1.80 14.82
C GLY A 31 0.64 -0.51 14.08
N ALA A 32 0.90 0.55 14.85
CA ALA A 32 1.15 1.89 14.31
C ALA A 32 2.46 2.00 13.51
N ASP A 33 3.43 1.13 13.79
CA ASP A 33 4.74 1.08 13.13
C ASP A 33 4.76 0.16 11.90
N PHE A 34 3.60 -0.43 11.54
CA PHE A 34 3.51 -1.27 10.36
C PHE A 34 3.76 -0.45 9.09
N SER A 35 4.79 -0.84 8.33
CA SER A 35 5.19 -0.17 7.09
C SER A 35 4.54 -0.81 5.86
N LEU A 36 4.02 0.03 4.97
CA LEU A 36 3.55 -0.36 3.63
C LEU A 36 4.62 -0.22 2.55
N TRP A 37 5.77 0.37 2.86
CA TRP A 37 6.90 0.45 1.94
C TRP A 37 7.43 -0.94 1.63
N ASN A 38 7.72 -1.20 0.36
CA ASN A 38 8.23 -2.46 -0.19
C ASN A 38 7.29 -3.68 0.01
N ARG A 39 6.08 -3.48 0.53
CA ARG A 39 5.15 -4.59 0.77
C ARG A 39 4.40 -4.97 -0.50
N LYS A 40 4.25 -6.27 -0.69
CA LYS A 40 3.37 -6.89 -1.68
C LYS A 40 2.37 -7.80 -1.00
N GLU A 41 1.14 -7.80 -1.48
CA GLU A 41 0.05 -8.62 -0.93
C GLU A 41 -0.67 -9.36 -2.06
N ARG A 42 -1.31 -10.49 -1.76
CA ARG A 42 -2.10 -11.22 -2.77
C ARG A 42 -3.33 -10.39 -3.19
N CYS A 43 -3.60 -10.36 -4.49
CA CYS A 43 -4.81 -9.73 -5.01
C CYS A 43 -6.06 -10.38 -4.39
N LYS A 44 -7.01 -9.55 -3.95
CA LYS A 44 -8.27 -10.02 -3.35
C LYS A 44 -9.37 -10.27 -4.38
N ARG A 45 -9.12 -10.04 -5.67
CA ARG A 45 -10.05 -10.40 -6.75
C ARG A 45 -10.12 -11.92 -6.86
N LEU A 46 -11.32 -12.48 -6.76
CA LEU A 46 -11.55 -13.91 -6.97
C LEU A 46 -10.99 -14.34 -8.34
N GLY A 47 -10.21 -15.43 -8.33
CA GLY A 47 -9.55 -15.98 -9.53
C GLY A 47 -8.28 -15.25 -9.98
N CYS A 48 -7.92 -14.11 -9.39
CA CYS A 48 -6.66 -13.44 -9.73
C CYS A 48 -5.49 -14.01 -8.91
N VAL A 49 -4.42 -14.41 -9.60
CA VAL A 49 -3.18 -14.92 -8.98
C VAL A 49 -2.10 -13.85 -8.83
N GLY A 50 -2.42 -12.58 -9.12
CA GLY A 50 -1.48 -11.47 -9.04
C GLY A 50 -1.23 -10.95 -7.64
N PHE A 51 -0.30 -10.00 -7.55
CA PHE A 51 0.01 -9.26 -6.33
C PHE A 51 -0.36 -7.79 -6.49
N VAL A 52 -0.66 -7.15 -5.36
CA VAL A 52 -0.86 -5.71 -5.28
C VAL A 52 0.40 -5.05 -4.75
N ASN A 53 0.77 -3.92 -5.36
CA ASN A 53 1.68 -2.96 -4.76
C ASN A 53 0.87 -1.86 -4.09
N PHE A 54 1.42 -1.30 -3.03
CA PHE A 54 0.89 -0.08 -2.43
C PHE A 54 1.45 1.15 -3.16
N GLN A 55 0.58 2.11 -3.42
CA GLN A 55 0.93 3.38 -4.05
C GLN A 55 0.48 4.52 -3.13
N GLY A 56 1.38 5.45 -2.84
CA GLY A 56 1.12 6.58 -1.95
C GLY A 56 1.18 7.91 -2.69
N LYS A 57 0.36 8.84 -2.22
CA LYS A 57 0.40 10.25 -2.59
C LYS A 57 0.54 11.08 -1.32
N ALA A 58 1.66 11.78 -1.19
CA ALA A 58 1.84 12.78 -0.15
C ALA A 58 0.94 14.01 -0.42
N PRO A 59 0.61 14.84 0.59
CA PRO A 59 -0.32 15.96 0.42
C PRO A 59 0.04 16.96 -0.68
N ASP A 60 1.33 17.11 -0.99
CA ASP A 60 1.92 18.01 -1.98
C ASP A 60 2.12 17.37 -3.37
N MET A 61 1.82 16.08 -3.50
CA MET A 61 1.92 15.36 -4.78
C MET A 61 0.60 15.37 -5.55
N SER A 62 0.69 15.47 -6.88
CA SER A 62 -0.47 15.36 -7.78
C SER A 62 -0.72 13.94 -8.32
N TRP A 63 0.19 12.98 -8.08
CA TRP A 63 0.05 11.57 -8.48
C TRP A 63 0.43 10.61 -7.36
N HIS A 64 0.00 9.35 -7.48
CA HIS A 64 0.44 8.26 -6.61
C HIS A 64 1.68 7.58 -7.21
N GLU A 65 2.68 7.31 -6.38
CA GLU A 65 3.84 6.50 -6.73
C GLU A 65 3.85 5.20 -5.94
N VAL A 66 4.49 4.16 -6.50
CA VAL A 66 4.71 2.92 -5.77
C VAL A 66 5.51 3.23 -4.51
N LEU A 67 5.04 2.74 -3.36
CA LEU A 67 5.74 2.85 -2.10
C LEU A 67 6.94 1.90 -2.09
N SER A 68 8.00 2.31 -2.78
CA SER A 68 9.28 1.62 -2.89
C SER A 68 10.37 2.48 -2.27
N ALA A 69 11.21 1.87 -1.45
CA ALA A 69 12.34 2.54 -0.82
C ALA A 69 13.50 1.53 -0.65
N PRO A 70 14.77 1.96 -0.59
CA PRO A 70 15.88 1.04 -0.35
C PRO A 70 15.92 0.52 1.10
N TRP A 71 14.93 0.87 1.93
CA TRP A 71 14.76 0.42 3.30
C TRP A 71 13.27 0.36 3.66
N PRO A 72 12.88 -0.38 4.71
CA PRO A 72 13.56 -1.57 5.21
C PRO A 72 13.46 -2.71 4.18
N GLU A 73 14.50 -3.55 4.12
CA GLU A 73 14.43 -4.85 3.47
C GLU A 73 13.41 -5.70 4.24
N ASP A 74 12.48 -6.28 3.50
CA ASP A 74 11.28 -6.98 3.98
C ASP A 74 11.47 -7.72 5.32
N ARG A 75 10.88 -7.20 6.42
CA ARG A 75 10.68 -8.01 7.64
C ARG A 75 9.48 -8.91 7.38
N SER A 76 9.78 -10.10 6.85
CA SER A 76 8.86 -11.23 6.68
C SER A 76 7.91 -11.41 7.85
#